data_AF-A0A6G1EX80-F1
#
_entry.id   AF-A0A6G1EX80-F1
#
_cell.length_a   1.000
_cell.length_b   1.000
_cell.length_c   1.000
_cell.angle_alpha   90.00
_cell.angle_beta   90.00
_cell.angle_gamma   90.00
#
_symmetry.space_group_name_H-M   'P 1'
#
loop_
_entity.id
_entity.type
_entity.pdbx_description
1 polymer ?
#
loop_
_entity_poly.entity_id
_entity_poly.type
_entity_poly.pdbx_seq_one_letter_code
_entity_poly.pdbx_strand_id
1 'polypeptide(L)'
;MVQQYLTQFITLARYVPEDVARDADRQRHFLKGLNSALKVGLVTHDFSTFQSLVNKTLLLEEECRKLGEDCKHKMSQNIGGPSQ
;
A
#
# COMPACT_ATOMS: atom_id res chain seq x y z
N MET A 1 -6.39 4.75 0.92
CA MET A 1 -5.77 5.19 2.18
C MET A 1 -5.53 3.96 3.04
N VAL A 2 -4.27 3.56 3.12
CA VAL A 2 -3.76 2.42 3.90
C VAL A 2 -4.15 2.55 5.36
N GLN A 3 -4.22 3.77 5.91
CA GLN A 3 -4.69 4.00 7.28
C GLN A 3 -6.13 3.52 7.53
N GLN A 4 -7.07 3.80 6.61
CA GLN A 4 -8.46 3.38 6.77
C GLN A 4 -8.56 1.85 6.71
N TYR A 5 -7.83 1.24 5.78
CA TYR A 5 -7.76 -0.22 5.67
C TYR A 5 -7.15 -0.85 6.92
N LEU A 6 -6.09 -0.27 7.48
CA LEU A 6 -5.47 -0.73 8.72
C LEU A 6 -6.45 -0.71 9.89
N THR A 7 -7.24 0.38 10.05
CA THR A 7 -8.26 0.46 11.10
C THR A 7 -9.31 -0.63 10.95
N GLN A 8 -9.79 -0.89 9.73
CA GLN A 8 -10.73 -1.97 9.46
C GLN A 8 -10.11 -3.34 9.75
N PHE A 9 -8.86 -3.55 9.34
CA PHE A 9 -8.12 -4.78 9.58
C PHE A 9 -7.99 -5.07 11.08
N ILE A 10 -7.55 -4.09 11.88
CA ILE A 10 -7.44 -4.23 13.35
C ILE A 10 -8.81 -4.50 13.98
N THR A 11 -9.86 -3.88 13.47
CA THR A 11 -11.22 -4.10 13.96
C THR A 11 -11.67 -5.54 13.71
N LEU A 12 -11.45 -6.07 12.52
CA LEU A 12 -11.78 -7.45 12.17
C LEU A 12 -10.92 -8.47 12.92
N ALA A 13 -9.64 -8.17 13.12
CA ALA A 13 -8.70 -8.99 13.89
C ALA A 13 -9.16 -9.25 15.34
N ARG A 14 -9.98 -8.36 15.92
CA ARG A 14 -10.55 -8.57 17.27
C ARG A 14 -11.59 -9.69 17.32
N TYR A 15 -12.24 -9.97 16.20
CA TYR A 15 -13.26 -11.02 16.11
C TYR A 15 -12.67 -12.39 15.80
N VAL A 16 -11.45 -12.44 15.25
CA VAL A 16 -10.77 -13.68 14.88
C VAL A 16 -9.32 -13.65 15.37
N PRO A 17 -9.08 -13.59 16.70
CA PRO A 17 -7.74 -13.47 17.25
C PRO A 17 -6.84 -14.66 16.92
N GLU A 18 -7.41 -15.84 16.63
CA GLU A 18 -6.68 -17.06 16.25
C GLU A 18 -5.99 -16.91 14.88
N ASP A 19 -6.69 -16.36 13.88
CA ASP A 19 -6.18 -16.16 12.51
C ASP A 19 -5.07 -15.09 12.44
N VAL A 20 -4.94 -14.28 13.48
CA VAL A 20 -3.92 -13.22 13.59
C VAL A 20 -3.02 -13.43 14.80
N ALA A 21 -2.97 -14.61 15.40
CA ALA A 21 -2.24 -14.83 16.65
C ALA A 21 -0.75 -14.51 16.50
N ARG A 22 -0.14 -14.86 15.36
CA ARG A 22 1.27 -14.60 15.05
C ARG A 22 1.42 -13.40 14.13
N ASP A 23 2.52 -12.68 14.28
CA ASP A 23 2.87 -11.56 13.40
C ASP A 23 2.94 -11.97 11.91
N ALA A 24 3.47 -13.15 11.62
CA ALA A 24 3.53 -13.67 10.25
C ALA A 24 2.14 -13.83 9.62
N ASP A 25 1.14 -14.27 10.40
CA ASP A 25 -0.22 -14.44 9.91
C ASP A 25 -0.88 -13.07 9.71
N ARG A 26 -0.70 -12.13 10.65
CA ARG A 26 -1.10 -10.72 10.47
C ARG A 26 -0.54 -10.12 9.19
N GLN A 27 0.75 -10.30 8.92
CA GLN A 27 1.39 -9.81 7.71
C GLN A 27 0.77 -10.42 6.45
N ARG A 28 0.57 -11.75 6.42
CA ARG A 28 -0.04 -12.46 5.27
C ARG A 28 -1.46 -11.96 4.99
N HIS A 29 -2.30 -11.86 6.02
CA HIS A 29 -3.68 -11.41 5.88
C HIS A 29 -3.76 -9.95 5.43
N PHE A 30 -2.90 -9.09 5.97
CA PHE A 30 -2.84 -7.69 5.58
C PHE A 30 -2.37 -7.52 4.13
N LEU A 31 -1.28 -8.18 3.75
CA LEU A 31 -0.79 -8.18 2.36
C LEU A 31 -1.88 -8.65 1.38
N LYS A 32 -2.63 -9.71 1.72
CA LYS A 32 -3.71 -10.25 0.87
C LYS A 32 -4.75 -9.20 0.51
N GLY A 33 -5.14 -8.34 1.45
CA GLY A 33 -6.16 -7.30 1.24
C GLY A 33 -5.64 -5.96 0.71
N LEU A 34 -4.32 -5.79 0.54
CA LEU A 34 -3.77 -4.59 -0.10
C LEU A 34 -4.03 -4.56 -1.61
N ASN A 35 -4.03 -3.35 -2.17
CA ASN A 35 -4.05 -3.13 -3.61
C ASN A 35 -2.80 -3.71 -4.28
N SER A 36 -2.95 -4.25 -5.50
CA SER A 36 -1.87 -4.86 -6.28
C SER A 36 -0.67 -3.94 -6.49
N ALA A 37 -0.87 -2.63 -6.69
CA ALA A 37 0.21 -1.67 -6.87
C ALA A 37 1.12 -1.58 -5.63
N LEU A 38 0.51 -1.55 -4.44
CA LEU A 38 1.26 -1.53 -3.17
C LEU A 38 1.90 -2.89 -2.88
N LYS A 39 1.20 -4.00 -3.19
CA LYS A 39 1.73 -5.36 -3.00
C LYS A 39 3.04 -5.57 -3.73
N VAL A 40 3.15 -5.15 -4.99
CA VAL A 40 4.37 -5.37 -5.80
C VAL A 40 5.62 -4.76 -5.13
N GLY A 41 5.49 -3.57 -4.52
CA GLY A 41 6.59 -2.94 -3.81
C GLY A 41 6.91 -3.55 -2.43
N LEU A 42 6.01 -4.39 -1.89
CA LEU A 42 6.15 -4.99 -0.56
C LEU A 42 6.59 -6.46 -0.63
N VAL A 43 6.23 -7.20 -1.68
CA VAL A 43 6.58 -8.64 -1.82
C VAL A 43 8.08 -8.89 -2.01
N THR A 44 8.85 -7.87 -2.36
CA THR A 44 10.30 -7.97 -2.52
C THR A 44 11.06 -7.80 -1.21
N HIS A 45 10.37 -7.61 -0.09
CA HIS A 45 10.98 -7.29 1.19
C HIS A 45 10.40 -8.16 2.32
N ASP A 46 11.29 -8.73 3.13
CA ASP A 46 10.89 -9.48 4.32
C ASP A 46 10.73 -8.55 5.52
N PHE A 47 9.63 -8.68 6.26
CA PHE A 47 9.34 -7.81 7.41
C PHE A 47 9.42 -8.58 8.72
N SER A 48 10.26 -8.11 9.63
CA SER A 48 10.42 -8.72 10.95
C SER A 48 9.18 -8.59 11.83
N THR A 49 8.35 -7.56 11.61
CA THR A 49 7.12 -7.31 12.38
C THR A 49 6.01 -6.74 11.50
N PHE A 50 4.76 -6.95 11.91
CA PHE A 50 3.58 -6.35 11.27
C PHE A 50 3.68 -4.82 11.23
N GLN A 51 4.20 -4.19 12.29
CA GLN A 51 4.38 -2.74 12.34
C GLN A 51 5.37 -2.25 11.26
N SER A 52 6.46 -2.98 11.01
CA SER A 52 7.41 -2.66 9.96
C SER A 52 6.76 -2.70 8.57
N LEU A 53 5.91 -3.70 8.32
CA LEU A 53 5.13 -3.81 7.09
C LEU A 53 4.17 -2.62 6.93
N VAL A 54 3.42 -2.27 7.98
CA VAL A 54 2.47 -1.15 7.97
C VAL A 54 3.17 0.17 7.67
N ASN A 55 4.28 0.46 8.35
CA ASN A 55 5.06 1.69 8.14
C ASN A 55 5.55 1.78 6.69
N LYS A 56 6.07 0.68 6.13
CA LYS A 56 6.51 0.64 4.73
C LYS A 56 5.36 0.85 3.76
N THR A 57 4.20 0.26 4.04
CA THR A 57 2.99 0.39 3.21
C THR A 57 2.47 1.82 3.18
N LEU A 58 2.49 2.52 4.32
CA LEU A 58 2.11 3.95 4.41
C LEU A 58 3.05 4.84 3.60
N LEU A 59 4.36 4.62 3.74
CA LEU A 59 5.36 5.34 2.95
C LEU A 59 5.16 5.08 1.45
N LEU A 60 4.94 3.82 1.06
CA LEU A 60 4.73 3.46 -0.34
C LEU A 60 3.45 4.10 -0.92
N GLU A 61 2.35 4.17 -0.15
CA GLU A 61 1.14 4.88 -0.58
C GLU A 61 1.38 6.37 -0.81
N GLU A 62 2.18 7.01 0.04
CA GLU A 62 2.58 8.40 -0.14
C GLU A 62 3.44 8.61 -1.39
N GLU A 63 4.46 7.77 -1.59
CA GLU A 63 5.34 7.88 -2.75
C GLU A 63 4.58 7.57 -4.06
N CYS A 64 3.71 6.56 -4.07
CA CYS A 64 2.84 6.29 -5.23
C CYS A 64 1.88 7.43 -5.53
N ARG A 65 1.37 8.12 -4.50
CA ARG A 65 0.52 9.30 -4.70
C ARG A 65 1.30 10.45 -5.36
N LYS A 66 2.49 10.76 -4.86
CA LYS A 66 3.38 11.79 -5.45
C LYS A 66 3.73 11.47 -6.90
N LEU A 67 4.17 10.24 -7.18
CA LEU A 67 4.49 9.80 -8.54
C LEU A 67 3.27 9.84 -9.49
N GLY A 68 2.09 9.47 -8.99
CA GLY A 68 0.84 9.58 -9.74
C GLY A 68 0.44 11.01 -10.07
N GLU A 69 0.78 11.96 -9.21
CA GLU A 69 0.61 13.41 -9.44
C GLU A 69 1.63 13.93 -10.46
N ASP A 70 2.88 13.45 -10.43
CA ASP A 70 3.95 13.81 -11.37
C ASP A 70 3.69 13.28 -12.79
N CYS A 71 3.20 12.05 -12.92
CA CYS A 71 2.83 11.47 -14.21
C CYS A 71 1.63 12.17 -14.86
N LYS A 72 0.69 12.71 -14.07
CA LYS A 72 -0.44 13.50 -14.57
C LYS A 72 0.00 14.88 -15.08
N HIS A 73 0.96 15.53 -14.40
CA HIS A 73 1.51 16.81 -14.87
C HIS A 73 2.25 16.68 -16.20
N LYS A 74 2.91 15.54 -16.47
CA LYS A 74 3.59 15.30 -17.75
C LYS A 74 2.64 15.05 -18.93
N MET A 75 1.48 14.45 -18.71
CA MET A 75 0.52 14.18 -19.80
C MET A 75 -0.19 15.45 -20.27
N SER A 76 -0.33 16.47 -19.41
CA SER A 76 -0.98 17.73 -19.77
C SER A 76 -0.09 18.70 -20.57
N GLN A 77 1.24 18.52 -20.56
CA GLN A 77 2.19 19.40 -21.27
C GLN A 77 2.56 18.93 -22.69
N ASN A 78 2.01 17.82 -23.18
CA ASN A 78 2.36 17.26 -24.50
C ASN A 78 1.21 17.30 -25.54
N ILE A 79 0.16 18.12 -25.31
CA ILE A 79 -0.92 18.33 -26.29
C ILE A 79 -0.82 19.75 -26.87
N GLY A 80 0.26 19.98 -27.61
CA GLY A 80 0.55 21.25 -28.26
C GLY A 80 1.65 21.08 -29.30
N GLY A 81 1.45 20.16 -30.24
CA GLY A 81 2.34 20.03 -31.40
C GLY A 81 2.25 21.30 -32.27
N PRO A 82 3.37 21.83 -32.79
CA PRO A 82 3.33 22.99 -33.67
C PRO A 82 2.76 22.55 -35.02
N SER A 83 1.63 23.13 -35.41
CA SER A 83 1.13 23.04 -36.79
C SER A 83 2.12 23.73 -37.72
N GLN A 84 2.54 23.01 -38.77
CA GLN A 84 3.29 23.58 -39.90
C GLN A 84 2.43 24.53 -40.72
#